data_AF-A0A850GFK2-F1
#
_entry.id   AF-A0A850GFK2-F1
#
_cell.length_a   1.000
_cell.length_b   1.000
_cell.length_c   1.000
_cell.angle_alpha   90.00
_cell.angle_beta   90.00
_cell.angle_gamma   90.00
#
_symmetry.space_group_name_H-M   'P 1'
#
loop_
_entity.id
_entity.type
_entity.pdbx_description
1 polymer ?
#
loop_
_entity_poly.entity_id
_entity_poly.type
_entity_poly.pdbx_seq_one_letter_code
_entity_poly.pdbx_strand_id
1 'polypeptide(L)'
;MSRATTASSEPTPAPTPTPPATRPKDRWIAGVAMLISLVALGRWVMVSLDVELSLRRQRDESAQRYEPPPPPPPPPYLPAARALLGGLAPGEDLGHGWEVERVEGPLDDGSIGVLTLREGQRFRVWLRARGSDERLAPMHTERWDIYYDRPNPMVPKPDPRELSAVITAIAERVRANEGEG
;
A
#
# COMPACT_ATOMS: atom_id res chain seq x y z
N MET A 1 -24.20 -82.80 27.57
CA MET A 1 -23.35 -81.59 27.49
C MET A 1 -24.03 -80.48 28.27
N SER A 2 -23.53 -80.22 29.47
CA SER A 2 -24.08 -79.24 30.42
C SER A 2 -23.64 -77.84 30.04
N ARG A 3 -24.56 -76.87 30.00
CA ARG A 3 -24.24 -75.44 29.93
C ARG A 3 -24.74 -74.76 31.19
N ALA A 4 -23.80 -74.10 31.88
CA ALA A 4 -23.98 -73.41 33.14
C ALA A 4 -24.68 -72.06 32.93
N THR A 5 -25.66 -71.77 33.80
CA THR A 5 -26.33 -70.48 33.92
C THR A 5 -25.48 -69.57 34.81
N THR A 6 -24.91 -68.50 34.26
CA THR A 6 -24.18 -67.48 35.02
C THR A 6 -25.15 -66.36 35.41
N ALA A 7 -25.28 -66.11 36.72
CA ALA A 7 -26.08 -65.02 37.28
C ALA A 7 -25.40 -63.66 37.04
N SER A 8 -26.15 -62.68 36.52
CA SER A 8 -25.76 -61.28 36.42
C SER A 8 -25.98 -60.56 37.75
N SER A 9 -24.92 -60.00 38.33
CA SER A 9 -24.99 -59.06 39.46
C SER A 9 -25.19 -57.64 38.94
N GLU A 10 -26.28 -57.02 39.35
CA GLU A 10 -26.60 -55.61 39.05
C GLU A 10 -25.76 -54.67 39.94
N PRO A 11 -25.10 -53.64 39.39
CA PRO A 11 -24.26 -52.73 40.17
C PRO A 11 -25.11 -51.69 40.92
N THR A 12 -24.95 -51.67 42.25
CA THR A 12 -25.56 -50.66 43.14
C THR A 12 -25.11 -49.24 42.76
N PRO A 13 -26.02 -48.26 42.59
CA PRO A 13 -25.66 -46.89 42.26
C PRO A 13 -24.89 -46.21 43.40
N ALA A 14 -23.80 -45.53 43.05
CA ALA A 14 -22.98 -44.76 43.97
C ALA A 14 -23.75 -43.53 44.52
N PRO A 15 -23.55 -43.16 45.80
CA PRO A 15 -24.20 -42.01 46.40
C PRO A 15 -23.77 -40.71 45.70
N THR A 16 -24.74 -39.86 45.37
CA THR A 16 -24.51 -38.54 44.79
C THR A 16 -23.79 -37.63 45.79
N PRO A 17 -22.65 -37.01 45.45
CA PRO A 17 -21.96 -36.11 46.37
C PRO A 17 -22.79 -34.84 46.60
N THR A 18 -23.11 -34.57 47.86
CA THR A 18 -23.77 -33.33 48.30
C THR A 18 -22.82 -32.15 48.08
N PRO A 19 -23.23 -31.08 47.36
CA PRO A 19 -22.38 -29.92 47.15
C PRO A 19 -22.05 -29.24 48.49
N PRO A 20 -20.79 -28.83 48.72
CA PRO A 20 -20.40 -28.18 49.95
C PRO A 20 -21.15 -26.85 50.11
N ALA A 21 -21.75 -26.63 51.28
CA ALA A 21 -22.38 -25.37 51.63
C ALA A 21 -21.32 -24.25 51.63
N THR A 22 -21.46 -23.30 50.71
CA THR A 22 -20.58 -22.13 50.63
C THR A 22 -20.74 -21.28 51.87
N ARG A 23 -19.63 -20.98 52.56
CA ARG A 23 -19.65 -20.18 53.79
C ARG A 23 -19.97 -18.72 53.41
N PRO A 24 -20.81 -18.03 54.20
CA PRO A 24 -21.26 -16.65 53.88
C PRO A 24 -20.11 -15.63 53.77
N LYS A 25 -18.96 -15.92 54.38
CA LYS A 25 -17.76 -15.07 54.32
C LYS A 25 -17.15 -14.99 52.92
N ASP A 26 -17.31 -16.03 52.10
CA ASP A 26 -16.74 -16.11 50.75
C ASP A 26 -17.47 -15.18 49.76
N ARG A 27 -18.75 -14.89 50.02
CA ARG A 27 -19.56 -13.99 49.16
C ARG A 27 -19.12 -12.53 49.27
N TRP A 28 -18.65 -12.10 50.44
CA TRP A 28 -18.18 -10.72 50.64
C TRP A 28 -16.83 -10.47 49.94
N ILE A 29 -15.92 -11.44 50.02
CA ILE A 29 -14.60 -11.37 49.36
C ILE A 29 -14.78 -11.30 47.83
N ALA A 30 -15.67 -12.12 47.26
CA ALA A 30 -15.98 -12.07 45.84
C ALA A 30 -16.53 -10.70 45.40
N GLY A 31 -17.42 -10.09 46.22
CA GLY A 31 -17.97 -8.77 45.93
C GLY A 31 -16.92 -7.66 45.92
N VAL A 32 -16.00 -7.66 46.90
CA VAL A 32 -14.91 -6.68 46.97
C VAL A 32 -13.92 -6.85 45.81
N ALA A 33 -13.55 -8.08 45.47
CA ALA A 33 -12.65 -8.36 44.35
C ALA A 33 -13.25 -7.85 43.02
N MET A 34 -14.54 -8.10 42.77
CA MET A 34 -15.23 -7.62 41.58
C MET A 34 -15.26 -6.09 41.49
N LEU A 35 -15.49 -5.40 42.62
CA LEU A 35 -15.48 -3.95 42.67
C LEU A 35 -14.08 -3.38 42.32
N ILE A 36 -13.02 -3.96 42.90
CA ILE A 36 -11.64 -3.56 42.61
C ILE A 36 -11.30 -3.78 41.13
N SER A 37 -11.70 -4.93 40.57
CA SER A 37 -11.49 -5.23 39.15
C SER A 37 -12.21 -4.23 38.23
N LEU A 38 -13.43 -3.82 38.56
CA LEU A 38 -14.17 -2.82 37.79
C LEU A 38 -13.50 -1.44 37.83
N VAL A 39 -13.00 -1.03 39.00
CA VAL A 39 -12.27 0.24 39.14
C VAL A 39 -10.95 0.21 38.37
N ALA A 40 -10.20 -0.89 38.45
CA ALA A 40 -8.95 -1.07 37.71
C ALA A 40 -9.19 -1.04 36.19
N LEU A 41 -10.23 -1.72 35.71
CA LEU A 41 -10.60 -1.73 34.30
C LEU A 41 -11.03 -0.34 33.82
N GLY A 42 -11.88 0.35 34.58
CA GLY A 42 -12.31 1.72 34.24
C GLY A 42 -11.14 2.68 34.15
N ARG A 43 -10.19 2.59 35.08
CA ARG A 43 -8.97 3.43 35.07
C ARG A 43 -8.06 3.09 33.90
N TRP A 44 -7.90 1.81 33.56
CA TRP A 44 -7.12 1.39 32.39
C TRP A 44 -7.71 1.94 31.10
N VAL A 45 -9.03 1.82 30.89
CA VAL A 45 -9.71 2.35 29.70
C VAL A 45 -9.53 3.86 29.58
N MET A 46 -9.63 4.60 30.69
CA MET A 46 -9.44 6.05 30.67
C MET A 46 -8.02 6.46 30.23
N VAL A 47 -6.99 5.75 30.73
CA VAL A 47 -5.59 5.99 30.34
C VAL A 47 -5.36 5.64 28.87
N SER A 48 -5.92 4.53 28.38
CA SER A 48 -5.80 4.13 26.97
C SER A 48 -6.42 5.17 26.03
N LEU A 49 -7.59 5.70 26.37
CA LEU A 49 -8.25 6.74 25.58
C LEU A 49 -7.45 8.06 25.56
N ASP A 50 -6.86 8.46 26.68
CA ASP A 50 -6.04 9.68 26.78
C ASP A 50 -4.75 9.58 25.95
N VAL A 51 -4.09 8.42 25.98
CA VAL A 51 -2.90 8.16 25.15
C VAL A 51 -3.25 8.21 23.66
N GLU A 52 -4.37 7.61 23.24
CA GLU A 52 -4.75 7.62 21.83
C GLU A 52 -5.14 9.03 21.34
N LEU A 53 -5.83 9.80 22.16
CA LEU A 53 -6.15 11.21 21.86
C LEU A 53 -4.88 12.06 21.76
N SER A 54 -3.92 11.85 22.66
CA SER A 54 -2.63 12.55 22.64
C SER A 54 -1.83 12.23 21.37
N LEU A 55 -1.81 10.96 20.95
CA LEU A 55 -1.13 10.55 19.73
C LEU A 55 -1.78 11.15 18.47
N ARG A 56 -3.12 11.22 18.41
CA ARG A 56 -3.83 11.88 17.31
C ARG A 56 -3.50 13.38 17.24
N ARG A 57 -3.54 14.07 18.39
CA ARG A 57 -3.21 15.49 18.48
C ARG A 57 -1.78 15.80 18.01
N GLN A 58 -0.81 14.99 18.44
CA GLN A 58 0.57 15.15 18.02
C GLN A 58 0.75 14.91 16.50
N ARG A 59 -0.05 14.02 15.90
CA ARG A 59 -0.05 13.77 14.45
C ARG A 59 -0.60 14.95 13.68
N ASP A 60 -1.68 15.56 14.17
CA ASP A 60 -2.29 16.73 13.54
C ASP A 60 -1.38 17.97 13.67
N GLU A 61 -0.76 18.17 14.84
CA GLU A 61 0.21 19.26 15.06
C GLU A 61 1.50 19.09 14.24
N SER A 62 1.97 17.86 14.07
CA SER A 62 3.14 17.58 13.22
C SER A 62 2.82 17.71 11.73
N ALA A 63 1.59 17.39 11.31
CA ALA A 63 1.11 17.68 9.95
C ALA A 63 0.98 19.19 9.69
N GLN A 64 0.55 20.00 10.67
CA GLN A 64 0.41 21.45 10.51
C GLN A 64 1.73 22.22 10.49
N ARG A 65 2.77 21.76 11.19
CA ARG A 65 4.10 22.43 11.17
C ARG A 65 4.89 22.17 9.89
N TYR A 66 4.45 21.22 9.08
CA TYR A 66 5.04 20.90 7.78
C TYR A 66 4.03 21.21 6.68
N GLU A 67 3.72 22.50 6.49
CA GLU A 67 3.30 22.92 5.16
C GLU A 67 4.58 22.87 4.30
N PRO A 68 4.74 21.86 3.40
CA PRO A 68 5.93 21.82 2.57
C PRO A 68 6.00 23.14 1.80
N PRO A 69 7.19 23.77 1.67
CA PRO A 69 7.32 24.92 0.80
C PRO A 69 6.72 24.55 -0.57
N PRO A 70 6.01 25.49 -1.24
CA PRO A 70 5.43 25.21 -2.54
C PRO A 70 6.50 24.56 -3.40
N PRO A 71 6.21 23.40 -4.02
CA PRO A 71 7.21 22.66 -4.77
C PRO A 71 7.86 23.63 -5.77
N PRO A 72 9.20 23.63 -5.88
CA PRO A 72 9.86 24.49 -6.85
C PRO A 72 9.22 24.27 -8.23
N PRO A 73 9.05 25.33 -9.04
CA PRO A 73 8.52 25.18 -10.38
C PRO A 73 9.33 24.09 -11.10
N PRO A 74 8.67 23.15 -11.80
CA PRO A 74 9.37 22.08 -12.48
C PRO A 74 10.40 22.70 -13.43
N PRO A 75 11.63 22.16 -13.48
CA PRO A 75 12.63 22.66 -14.40
C PRO A 75 12.06 22.62 -15.83
N PRO A 76 12.28 23.67 -16.63
CA PRO A 76 11.84 23.65 -18.03
C PRO A 76 12.54 22.50 -18.75
N TYR A 77 11.75 21.54 -19.23
CA TYR A 77 12.23 20.46 -20.08
C TYR A 77 12.90 21.05 -21.33
N LEU A 78 14.12 20.59 -21.64
CA LEU A 78 14.89 21.20 -22.72
C LEU A 78 14.18 21.02 -24.06
N PRO A 79 14.32 21.96 -25.00
CA PRO A 79 13.66 21.91 -26.31
C PRO A 79 13.89 20.60 -27.08
N ALA A 80 15.05 19.96 -26.92
CA ALA A 80 15.36 18.68 -27.56
C ALA A 80 14.47 17.54 -27.06
N ALA A 81 14.23 17.44 -25.74
CA ALA A 81 13.33 16.43 -25.17
C ALA A 81 11.87 16.70 -25.58
N ARG A 82 11.47 17.98 -25.67
CA ARG A 82 10.16 18.39 -26.19
C ARG A 82 9.96 17.92 -27.63
N ALA A 83 10.94 18.17 -28.50
CA ALA A 83 10.89 17.79 -29.91
C ALA A 83 10.78 16.27 -30.07
N LEU A 84 11.62 15.51 -29.37
CA LEU A 84 11.61 14.05 -29.42
C LEU A 84 10.26 13.43 -29.02
N LEU A 85 9.57 14.02 -28.04
CA LEU A 85 8.27 13.54 -27.58
C LEU A 85 7.10 14.14 -28.37
N GLY A 86 7.36 14.82 -29.49
CA GLY A 86 6.31 15.42 -30.33
C GLY A 86 5.53 16.52 -29.62
N GLY A 87 6.18 17.26 -28.71
CA GLY A 87 5.53 18.32 -27.95
C GLY A 87 4.70 17.85 -26.75
N LEU A 88 4.83 16.59 -26.34
CA LEU A 88 4.10 15.99 -25.21
C LEU A 88 4.02 16.95 -24.01
N ALA A 89 2.80 17.26 -23.57
CA ALA A 89 2.54 18.27 -22.56
C ALA A 89 1.86 17.69 -21.30
N PRO A 90 2.03 18.32 -20.12
CA PRO A 90 1.26 17.95 -18.94
C PRO A 90 -0.26 17.99 -19.19
N GLY A 91 -0.98 16.98 -18.69
CA GLY A 91 -2.42 16.78 -18.86
C GLY A 91 -2.82 16.08 -20.15
N GLU A 92 -1.87 15.70 -21.01
CA GLU A 92 -2.16 14.98 -22.24
C GLU A 92 -2.47 13.49 -21.95
N ASP A 93 -3.56 12.98 -22.54
CA ASP A 93 -3.98 11.59 -22.39
C ASP A 93 -3.08 10.64 -23.20
N LEU A 94 -2.60 9.60 -22.52
CA LEU A 94 -1.82 8.49 -23.06
C LEU A 94 -2.66 7.22 -23.22
N GLY A 95 -3.95 7.29 -22.89
CA GLY A 95 -4.91 6.20 -22.97
C GLY A 95 -5.18 5.53 -21.63
N HIS A 96 -6.35 4.90 -21.52
CA HIS A 96 -6.81 4.21 -20.29
C HIS A 96 -6.80 5.11 -19.03
N GLY A 97 -7.00 6.42 -19.22
CA GLY A 97 -7.03 7.43 -18.15
C GLY A 97 -5.65 7.78 -17.58
N TRP A 98 -4.57 7.35 -18.23
CA TRP A 98 -3.23 7.78 -17.88
C TRP A 98 -2.90 9.09 -18.57
N GLU A 99 -2.52 10.08 -17.79
CA GLU A 99 -2.15 11.40 -18.29
C GLU A 99 -0.69 11.69 -17.99
N VAL A 100 -0.09 12.59 -18.78
CA VAL A 100 1.25 13.10 -18.51
C VAL A 100 1.19 14.05 -17.31
N GLU A 101 1.85 13.70 -16.20
CA GLU A 101 2.01 14.62 -15.07
C GLU A 101 3.09 15.65 -15.38
N ARG A 102 4.24 15.19 -15.89
CA ARG A 102 5.35 16.05 -16.32
C ARG A 102 6.37 15.29 -17.15
N VAL A 103 7.15 16.02 -17.92
CA VAL A 103 8.33 15.53 -18.62
C VAL A 103 9.58 16.12 -17.96
N GLU A 104 10.56 15.27 -17.67
CA GLU A 104 11.84 15.60 -17.08
C GLU A 104 12.97 15.30 -18.08
N GLY A 105 13.97 16.17 -18.12
CA GLY A 105 15.23 15.92 -18.81
C GLY A 105 15.51 16.79 -20.05
N PRO A 106 16.60 16.52 -20.78
CA PRO A 106 17.62 15.50 -20.49
C PRO A 106 18.23 15.67 -19.09
N LEU A 107 18.36 14.56 -18.36
CA LEU A 107 19.00 14.52 -17.04
C LEU A 107 20.53 14.39 -17.21
N ASP A 108 21.25 14.35 -16.09
CA ASP A 108 22.72 14.28 -16.08
C ASP A 108 23.27 13.04 -16.83
N ASP A 109 22.49 11.96 -16.89
CA ASP A 109 22.81 10.73 -17.62
C ASP A 109 22.31 10.72 -19.06
N GLY A 110 21.78 11.84 -19.55
CA GLY A 110 21.18 11.99 -20.88
C GLY A 110 19.80 11.34 -21.03
N SER A 111 19.22 10.80 -19.95
CA SER A 111 17.89 10.19 -20.01
C SER A 111 16.77 11.23 -19.98
N ILE A 112 15.63 10.87 -20.57
CA ILE A 112 14.40 11.65 -20.53
C ILE A 112 13.37 10.84 -19.74
N GLY A 113 12.73 11.46 -18.76
CA GLY A 113 11.70 10.85 -17.93
C GLY A 113 10.32 11.42 -18.25
N VAL A 114 9.34 10.56 -18.52
CA VAL A 114 7.92 10.93 -18.62
C VAL A 114 7.22 10.40 -17.40
N LEU A 115 6.80 11.28 -16.49
CA LEU A 115 6.00 10.92 -15.33
C LEU A 115 4.52 10.93 -15.73
N THR A 116 3.85 9.83 -15.45
CA THR A 116 2.43 9.62 -15.78
C THR A 116 1.61 9.47 -14.51
N LEU A 117 0.35 9.88 -14.55
CA LEU A 117 -0.58 9.90 -13.43
C LEU A 117 -1.94 9.35 -13.86
N ARG A 118 -2.55 8.52 -13.00
CA ARG A 118 -3.95 8.11 -13.09
C ARG A 118 -4.51 7.88 -11.69
N GLU A 119 -5.57 8.58 -11.33
CA GLU A 119 -6.28 8.37 -10.05
C GLU A 119 -5.36 8.36 -8.81
N GLY A 120 -4.31 9.19 -8.82
CA GLY A 120 -3.30 9.25 -7.74
C GLY A 120 -2.19 8.19 -7.82
N GLN A 121 -2.27 7.25 -8.76
CA GLN A 121 -1.21 6.30 -9.09
C GLN A 121 -0.26 6.89 -10.12
N ARG A 122 1.05 6.77 -9.87
CA ARG A 122 2.10 7.30 -10.73
C ARG A 122 3.04 6.21 -11.20
N PHE A 123 3.50 6.28 -12.42
CA PHE A 123 4.72 5.59 -12.84
C PHE A 123 5.49 6.43 -13.85
N ARG A 124 6.76 6.10 -14.00
CA ARG A 124 7.68 6.84 -14.84
C ARG A 124 8.13 5.97 -16.00
N VAL A 125 8.16 6.55 -17.20
CA VAL A 125 8.75 5.96 -18.40
C VAL A 125 10.07 6.68 -18.66
N TRP A 126 11.14 5.92 -18.83
CA TRP A 126 12.49 6.43 -19.07
C TRP A 126 12.90 6.14 -20.50
N LEU A 127 13.40 7.15 -21.19
CA LEU A 127 14.04 7.03 -22.48
C LEU A 127 15.53 7.20 -22.31
N ARG A 128 16.30 6.23 -22.78
CA ARG A 128 17.77 6.25 -22.76
C ARG A 128 18.31 5.99 -24.15
N ALA A 129 19.49 6.49 -24.46
CA ALA A 129 20.14 6.19 -25.73
C ALA A 129 20.34 4.68 -25.86
N ARG A 130 20.10 4.14 -27.05
CA ARG A 130 20.14 2.70 -27.27
C ARG A 130 21.51 2.10 -26.91
N GLY A 131 21.49 1.04 -26.10
CA GLY A 131 22.70 0.38 -25.60
C GLY A 131 23.45 1.13 -24.50
N SER A 132 22.88 2.20 -23.94
CA SER A 132 23.50 2.93 -22.82
C SER A 132 23.29 2.26 -21.45
N ASP A 133 22.50 1.19 -21.38
CA ASP A 133 22.18 0.46 -20.16
C ASP A 133 22.33 -1.05 -20.45
N GLU A 134 22.87 -1.79 -19.48
CA GLU A 134 23.06 -3.25 -19.61
C GLU A 134 21.72 -4.01 -19.49
N ARG A 135 20.70 -3.37 -18.92
CA ARG A 135 19.37 -3.97 -18.75
C ARG A 135 18.64 -4.03 -20.09
N LEU A 136 18.06 -5.20 -20.38
CA LEU A 136 17.18 -5.37 -21.52
C LEU A 136 15.93 -4.50 -21.38
N ALA A 137 15.76 -3.58 -22.32
CA ALA A 137 14.59 -2.71 -22.38
C ALA A 137 13.34 -3.49 -22.79
N PRO A 138 12.19 -3.28 -22.12
CA PRO A 138 10.90 -3.83 -22.54
C PRO A 138 10.50 -3.42 -23.97
N MET A 139 10.93 -2.24 -24.41
CA MET A 139 10.67 -1.71 -25.75
C MET A 139 11.83 -0.85 -26.22
N HIS A 140 12.06 -0.79 -27.53
CA HIS A 140 13.08 0.05 -28.15
C HIS A 140 12.56 0.69 -29.44
N THR A 141 13.21 1.79 -29.81
CA THR A 141 13.11 2.49 -31.09
C THR A 141 14.43 2.35 -31.84
N GLU A 142 14.64 3.12 -32.91
CA GLU A 142 15.92 3.06 -33.62
C GLU A 142 17.05 3.54 -32.71
N ARG A 143 16.84 4.69 -32.06
CA ARG A 143 17.87 5.40 -31.27
C ARG A 143 17.70 5.31 -29.76
N TRP A 144 16.54 4.85 -29.26
CA TRP A 144 16.23 4.90 -27.83
C TRP A 144 15.73 3.56 -27.27
N ASP A 145 16.22 3.21 -26.08
CA ASP A 145 15.70 2.15 -25.22
C ASP A 145 14.70 2.74 -24.21
N ILE A 146 13.56 2.07 -24.03
CA ILE A 146 12.44 2.56 -23.23
C ILE A 146 12.21 1.63 -22.03
N TYR A 147 12.30 2.20 -20.83
CA TYR A 147 12.09 1.51 -19.55
C TYR A 147 10.88 2.11 -18.83
N TYR A 148 10.38 1.40 -17.82
CA TYR A 148 9.35 1.95 -16.93
C TYR A 148 9.55 1.45 -15.50
N ASP A 149 9.18 2.31 -14.55
CA ASP A 149 9.20 2.00 -13.13
C ASP A 149 7.90 1.32 -12.69
N ARG A 150 7.92 0.75 -11.49
CA ARG A 150 6.71 0.18 -10.88
C ARG A 150 5.73 1.30 -10.47
N PRO A 151 4.42 1.12 -10.72
CA PRO A 151 3.40 2.04 -10.26
C PRO A 151 3.40 2.26 -8.73
N ASN A 152 3.20 3.50 -8.31
CA ASN A 152 3.16 3.94 -6.92
C ASN A 152 1.92 4.81 -6.64
N PRO A 153 1.02 4.44 -5.69
CA PRO A 153 1.06 3.22 -4.89
C PRO A 153 0.86 1.96 -5.75
N MET A 154 1.36 0.81 -5.29
CA MET A 154 1.22 -0.46 -6.03
C MET A 154 -0.22 -1.02 -6.02
N VAL A 155 -1.10 -0.47 -5.19
CA VAL A 155 -2.49 -0.93 -5.01
C VAL A 155 -3.43 0.23 -5.31
N PRO A 156 -4.45 0.06 -6.19
CA PRO A 156 -4.73 -1.17 -6.96
C PRO A 156 -3.65 -1.48 -8.00
N LYS A 157 -3.38 -2.76 -8.27
CA LYS A 157 -2.40 -3.16 -9.29
C LYS A 157 -2.96 -2.80 -10.66
N PRO A 158 -2.30 -1.93 -11.46
CA PRO A 158 -2.81 -1.58 -12.77
C PRO A 158 -2.72 -2.78 -13.72
N ASP A 159 -3.61 -2.82 -14.70
CA ASP A 159 -3.60 -3.88 -15.71
C ASP A 159 -2.31 -3.74 -16.55
N PRO A 160 -1.49 -4.80 -16.68
CA PRO A 160 -0.30 -4.77 -17.53
C PRO A 160 -0.55 -4.29 -18.96
N ARG A 161 -1.75 -4.54 -19.51
CA ARG A 161 -2.13 -4.07 -20.86
C ARG A 161 -2.23 -2.56 -20.93
N GLU A 162 -2.72 -1.91 -19.88
CA GLU A 162 -2.82 -0.45 -19.81
C GLU A 162 -1.43 0.18 -19.75
N LEU A 163 -0.54 -0.36 -18.90
CA LEU A 163 0.85 0.10 -18.84
C LEU A 163 1.56 -0.08 -20.19
N SER A 164 1.36 -1.23 -20.84
CA SER A 164 1.93 -1.49 -22.16
C SER A 164 1.39 -0.53 -23.23
N ALA A 165 0.11 -0.14 -23.15
CA ALA A 165 -0.48 0.83 -24.07
C ALA A 165 0.17 2.21 -23.92
N VAL A 166 0.37 2.67 -22.68
CA VAL A 166 1.06 3.95 -22.38
C VAL A 166 2.49 3.94 -22.91
N ILE A 167 3.25 2.87 -22.67
CA ILE A 167 4.63 2.73 -23.16
C ILE A 167 4.66 2.72 -24.69
N THR A 168 3.71 2.03 -25.33
CA THR A 168 3.58 1.98 -26.79
C THR A 168 3.28 3.36 -27.37
N ALA A 169 2.35 4.10 -26.77
CA ALA A 169 2.00 5.46 -27.21
C ALA A 169 3.21 6.42 -27.14
N ILE A 170 4.00 6.34 -26.06
CA ILE A 170 5.24 7.12 -25.94
C ILE A 170 6.26 6.67 -27.01
N ALA A 171 6.46 5.37 -27.19
CA ALA A 171 7.40 4.84 -28.17
C ALA A 171 7.05 5.22 -29.62
N GLU A 172 5.76 5.22 -29.97
CA GLU A 172 5.27 5.65 -31.27
C GLU A 172 5.57 7.13 -31.52
N ARG A 173 5.36 7.98 -30.52
CA ARG A 173 5.74 9.41 -30.61
C ARG A 173 7.24 9.58 -30.80
N VAL A 174 8.05 8.87 -30.02
CA VAL A 174 9.52 8.91 -30.17
C VAL A 174 9.93 8.50 -31.57
N ARG A 175 9.38 7.39 -32.08
CA ARG A 175 9.66 6.89 -33.43
C ARG A 175 9.25 7.89 -34.52
N ALA A 176 8.14 8.60 -34.32
CA ALA A 176 7.69 9.61 -35.27
C ALA A 176 8.62 10.83 -35.34
N ASN A 177 9.34 11.15 -34.25
CA ASN A 177 10.15 12.38 -34.13
C ASN A 177 11.67 12.13 -34.08
N GLU A 178 12.14 10.88 -34.00
CA GLU A 178 13.58 10.56 -33.87
C GLU A 178 14.43 10.92 -35.11
N GLY A 179 13.77 11.20 -36.25
CA GLY A 179 14.39 11.67 -37.49
C GLY A 179 14.42 13.20 -37.66
N GLU A 180 13.77 13.96 -36.78
CA GLU A 180 13.68 15.43 -36.88
C GLU A 180 14.67 16.18 -35.98
N GLY A 181 15.44 15.47 -35.14
CA GLY A 181 16.40 16.04 -34.16
C GLY A 181 17.82 15.50 -34.28
#